data_AF-A0A968MRH9-F1
#
_entry.id   AF-A0A968MRH9-F1
#
_cell.length_a   1.000
_cell.length_b   1.000
_cell.length_c   1.000
_cell.angle_alpha   90.00
_cell.angle_beta   90.00
_cell.angle_gamma   90.00
#
_symmetry.space_group_name_H-M   'P 1'
#
loop_
_entity.id
_entity.type
_entity.pdbx_description
1 polymer ?
#
loop_
_entity_poly.entity_id
_entity_poly.type
_entity_poly.pdbx_seq_one_letter_code
_entity_poly.pdbx_strand_id
1 'polypeptide(L)'
;MNSKFHEGKSTFTKDGNTIFFTRVQDSTGYIYRAVKSGGEWGSQVYISLNSDKYWIKDPCLSTDGKKMIFCIQSSRWIWRV
;
A
#
# COMPACT_ATOMS: atom_id res chain seq x y z
N MET A 1 -4.80 5.77 10.33
CA MET A 1 -5.70 6.42 9.36
C MET A 1 -6.04 7.78 9.94
N ASN A 2 -5.35 8.82 9.48
CA ASN A 2 -5.52 10.21 9.92
C ASN A 2 -4.70 11.11 8.98
N SER A 3 -4.77 10.87 7.67
CA SER A 3 -4.10 11.73 6.68
C SER A 3 -5.12 12.44 5.80
N LYS A 4 -4.65 13.49 5.10
CA LYS A 4 -5.47 14.23 4.12
C LYS A 4 -5.78 13.42 2.85
N PHE A 5 -5.24 12.20 2.74
CA PHE A 5 -5.33 11.37 1.54
C PHE A 5 -6.33 10.23 1.73
N HIS A 6 -6.95 9.80 0.64
CA HIS A 6 -7.83 8.64 0.66
C HIS A 6 -7.01 7.36 0.88
N GLU A 7 -7.28 6.67 1.98
CA GLU A 7 -6.70 5.38 2.31
C GLU A 7 -7.62 4.24 1.88
N GLY A 8 -7.04 3.24 1.21
CA GLY A 8 -7.73 2.05 0.72
C GLY A 8 -7.50 0.84 1.61
N LYS A 9 -7.52 -0.36 1.03
CA LYS A 9 -7.33 -1.62 1.76
C LYS A 9 -5.97 -1.68 2.46
N SER A 10 -5.95 -2.44 3.55
CA SER A 10 -4.78 -2.67 4.39
C SER A 10 -4.63 -4.12 4.82
N THR A 11 -3.40 -4.52 5.15
CA THR A 11 -3.06 -5.83 5.73
C THR A 11 -2.05 -5.64 6.86
N PHE A 12 -2.11 -6.51 7.87
CA PHE A 12 -1.17 -6.51 9.00
C PHE A 12 -0.23 -7.72 8.92
N THR A 13 0.95 -7.58 9.51
CA THR A 13 1.78 -8.74 9.84
C THR A 13 1.14 -9.56 10.95
N LYS A 14 1.55 -10.83 11.07
CA LYS A 14 0.97 -11.78 12.04
C LYS A 14 1.10 -11.30 13.50
N ASP A 15 2.16 -10.57 13.81
CA ASP A 15 2.40 -9.98 15.13
C ASP A 15 1.60 -8.68 15.38
N GLY A 16 0.89 -8.18 14.36
CA GLY A 16 0.11 -6.95 14.42
C GLY A 16 0.95 -5.66 14.46
N ASN A 17 2.27 -5.74 14.43
CA ASN A 17 3.14 -4.57 14.62
C ASN A 17 3.48 -3.84 13.31
N THR A 18 3.20 -4.43 12.15
CA THR A 18 3.40 -3.75 10.87
C THR A 18 2.10 -3.75 10.09
N ILE A 19 1.75 -2.59 9.55
CA ILE A 19 0.62 -2.42 8.63
C ILE A 19 1.15 -2.02 7.25
N PHE A 20 0.58 -2.62 6.22
CA PHE A 20 0.69 -2.17 4.84
C PHE A 20 -0.68 -1.69 4.38
N PHE A 21 -0.75 -0.53 3.73
CA PHE A 21 -2.02 0.03 3.29
C PHE A 21 -1.86 0.85 2.02
N THR A 22 -2.92 0.90 1.22
CA THR A 22 -2.96 1.77 0.03
C THR A 22 -3.29 3.21 0.44
N ARG A 23 -2.58 4.17 -0.15
CA ARG A 23 -2.92 5.59 -0.10
C ARG A 23 -2.88 6.16 -1.51
N VAL A 24 -3.88 6.96 -1.85
CA VAL A 24 -3.93 7.67 -3.13
C VAL A 24 -3.36 9.07 -2.94
N GLN A 25 -2.28 9.37 -3.66
CA GLN A 25 -1.65 10.69 -3.73
C GLN A 25 -1.63 11.13 -5.19
N ASP A 26 -2.07 12.36 -5.48
CA ASP A 26 -2.02 12.96 -6.82
C ASP A 26 -2.60 12.08 -7.93
N SER A 27 -3.71 11.39 -7.65
CA SER A 27 -4.35 10.42 -8.54
C SER A 27 -3.46 9.21 -8.91
N THR A 28 -2.55 8.83 -8.02
CA THR A 28 -1.79 7.57 -8.09
C THR A 28 -1.90 6.80 -6.78
N GLY A 29 -2.18 5.50 -6.88
CA GLY A 29 -2.25 4.60 -5.73
C GLY A 29 -0.88 4.04 -5.38
N TYR A 30 -0.49 4.17 -4.12
CA TYR A 30 0.78 3.65 -3.58
C TYR A 30 0.54 2.79 -2.34
N ILE A 31 1.43 1.84 -2.08
CA ILE A 31 1.44 1.07 -0.83
C ILE A 31 2.46 1.70 0.14
N TYR A 32 1.99 1.96 1.35
CA TYR A 32 2.81 2.43 2.47
C TYR A 32 2.94 1.36 3.54
N ARG A 33 4.01 1.44 4.31
CA ARG A 33 4.26 0.65 5.52
C ARG A 33 4.33 1.56 6.74
N ALA A 34 3.72 1.16 7.84
CA ALA A 34 3.98 1.76 9.16
C ALA A 34 4.25 0.65 10.18
N VAL A 35 5.12 0.95 11.15
CA VAL A 35 5.53 0.01 12.21
C VAL A 35 5.10 0.58 13.55
N LYS A 36 4.46 -0.24 14.36
CA LYS A 36 4.05 0.05 15.72
C LYS A 36 5.17 -0.30 16.68
N SER A 37 5.50 0.62 17.59
CA SER A 37 6.45 0.38 18.67
C SER A 37 5.93 1.03 19.95
N GLY A 38 5.97 0.31 21.07
CA GLY A 38 5.51 0.86 22.36
C GLY A 38 4.04 1.29 22.39
N GLY A 39 3.17 0.72 21.55
CA GLY A 39 1.75 1.10 21.49
C GLY A 39 1.42 2.16 20.43
N GLU A 40 2.41 2.82 19.85
CA GLU A 40 2.23 3.94 18.92
C GLU A 40 2.66 3.58 17.50
N TRP A 41 1.93 4.10 16.50
CA TRP A 41 2.29 3.92 15.08
C TRP A 41 3.35 4.93 14.67
N GLY A 42 4.48 4.45 14.15
CA GLY A 42 5.53 5.28 13.59
C GLY A 42 5.16 5.90 12.23
N SER A 43 6.11 6.65 11.69
CA SER A 43 5.99 7.31 10.38
C SER A 43 5.70 6.31 9.25
N GLN A 44 4.86 6.73 8.31
CA GLN A 44 4.52 5.90 7.16
C GLN A 44 5.57 6.08 6.05
N VAL A 45 6.10 4.98 5.54
CA VAL A 45 7.14 4.96 4.50
C VAL A 45 6.66 4.24 3.25
N TYR A 46 7.10 4.71 2.09
CA TYR A 46 6.87 4.01 0.82
C TYR A 46 7.61 2.66 0.81
N ILE A 47 7.02 1.66 0.14
CA ILE A 47 7.74 0.43 -0.19
C ILE A 47 8.49 0.57 -1.53
N SER A 48 9.57 -0.20 -1.71
CA SER A 48 10.42 -0.16 -2.91
C SER A 48 9.73 -0.62 -4.20
N LEU A 49 8.59 -1.32 -4.09
CA LEU A 49 7.82 -1.82 -5.23
C LEU A 49 6.93 -0.76 -5.89
N ASN A 50 6.76 0.41 -5.25
CA ASN A 50 5.93 1.48 -5.78
C ASN A 50 6.44 2.01 -7.14
N SER A 51 5.54 2.58 -7.92
CA SER A 51 5.85 3.16 -9.22
C SER A 51 4.98 4.38 -9.47
N ASP A 52 5.54 5.42 -10.08
CA ASP A 52 4.77 6.59 -10.53
C ASP A 52 4.01 6.33 -11.83
N LYS A 53 4.27 5.20 -12.49
CA LYS A 53 3.64 4.83 -13.77
C LYS A 53 2.38 3.98 -13.59
N TYR A 54 2.26 3.30 -12.45
CA TYR A 54 1.22 2.31 -12.22
C TYR A 54 0.63 2.52 -10.84
N TRP A 55 -0.68 2.35 -10.74
CA TRP A 55 -1.33 2.27 -9.44
C TRP A 55 -1.02 0.92 -8.83
N ILE A 56 -0.47 0.93 -7.62
CA ILE A 56 -0.22 -0.27 -6.83
C ILE A 56 -1.08 -0.21 -5.58
N LYS A 57 -1.96 -1.21 -5.41
CA LYS A 57 -3.01 -1.18 -4.39
C LYS A 57 -3.37 -2.56 -3.84
N ASP A 58 -4.21 -2.57 -2.82
CA ASP A 58 -4.85 -3.75 -2.23
C ASP A 58 -3.84 -4.83 -1.76
N PRO A 59 -2.93 -4.48 -0.82
CA PRO A 59 -1.93 -5.43 -0.32
C PRO A 59 -2.56 -6.55 0.49
N CYS A 60 -2.04 -7.77 0.32
CA CYS A 60 -2.31 -8.91 1.18
C CYS A 60 -1.01 -9.67 1.43
N LEU A 61 -0.75 -10.01 2.69
CA LEU A 61 0.44 -10.73 3.12
C LEU A 61 0.18 -12.24 3.23
N SER A 62 1.21 -13.04 2.93
CA SER A 62 1.22 -14.45 3.30
C SER A 62 1.21 -14.61 4.83
N THR A 63 0.75 -15.77 5.29
CA THR A 63 0.66 -16.08 6.73
C THR A 63 2.00 -16.01 7.46
N ASP A 64 3.10 -16.28 6.77
CA ASP A 64 4.47 -16.15 7.27
C ASP A 64 5.08 -14.75 7.09
N GLY A 65 4.35 -13.82 6.46
CA GLY A 65 4.77 -12.45 6.19
C GLY A 65 5.90 -12.30 5.16
N LYS A 66 6.34 -13.38 4.51
CA LYS A 66 7.47 -13.36 3.58
C LYS A 66 7.10 -12.94 2.16
N LYS A 67 5.83 -13.02 1.81
CA LYS A 67 5.31 -12.68 0.48
C LYS A 67 4.16 -11.70 0.60
N MET A 68 4.08 -10.80 -0.36
CA MET A 68 2.95 -9.89 -0.52
C MET A 68 2.40 -10.05 -1.93
N ILE A 69 1.09 -10.19 -2.03
CA ILE A 69 0.35 -10.03 -3.28
C ILE A 69 -0.33 -8.66 -3.28
N PHE A 70 -0.43 -8.03 -4.43
CA PHE A 70 -1.03 -6.71 -4.61
C PHE A 70 -1.56 -6.58 -6.04
N CYS A 71 -2.47 -5.63 -6.25
CA CYS A 71 -3.00 -5.32 -7.57
C CYS A 71 -2.19 -4.21 -8.23
N ILE A 72 -1.94 -4.35 -9.53
CA ILE A 72 -1.37 -3.31 -10.38
C ILE A 72 -2.46 -2.87 -11.34
N GLN A 73 -2.71 -1.56 -11.41
CA GLN A 73 -3.61 -0.97 -12.41
C GLN A 73 -2.81 -0.03 -13.30
N SER A 74 -2.77 -0.38 -14.59
CA SER A 74 -2.27 0.48 -15.65
C SER A 74 -3.46 1.03 -16.42
N SER A 75 -3.65 2.34 -16.39
CA SER A 75 -4.57 3.02 -17.29
C SER A 75 -3.91 3.15 -18.65
N ARG A 76 -4.02 2.11 -19.47
CA ARG A 76 -3.71 2.18 -20.91
C ARG A 76 -5.03 2.28 -21.66
N TRP A 77 -5.47 3.50 -21.92
CA TRP A 77 -6.54 3.75 -22.88
C TRP A 77 -5.98 3.50 -24.29
N ILE A 78 -6.07 2.27 -24.77
CA ILE A 78 -5.86 1.99 -26.19
C ILE A 78 -7.22 2.14 -26.86
N TRP A 79 -7.58 3.36 -27.25
CA TRP A 79 -8.47 3.53 -28.39
C TRP A 79 -7.60 3.41 -29.63
N ARG A 80 -7.66 2.27 -30.32
CA ARG A 80 -7.24 2.20 -31.72
C ARG A 80 -8.49 2.44 -32.55
N VAL A 81 -8.53 3.61 -33.19
CA VAL A 81 -9.37 3.84 -34.37
C VAL A 81 -8.83 3.06 -35.55
#